data_AF-A0A0C2F2A5-F1
#
_entry.id   AF-A0A0C2F2A5-F1
#
_cell.length_a   1.000
_cell.length_b   1.000
_cell.length_c   1.000
_cell.angle_alpha   90.00
_cell.angle_beta   90.00
_cell.angle_gamma   90.00
#
_symmetry.space_group_name_H-M   'P 1'
#
loop_
_entity.id
_entity.type
_entity.pdbx_description
1 polymer ?
#
loop_
_entity_poly.entity_id
_entity_poly.type
_entity_poly.pdbx_seq_one_letter_code
_entity_poly.pdbx_strand_id
1 'polypeptide(L)'
;GKRLIDAKNNLETHAIICGQLNEALNCISEELGSNLRESMGKVLSLDVEVRPTVQLLALIKHFDDPALSALRQLDDISQVFDPSQKSHFLGQTLLSALPVIPE
;
A
#
# COMPACT_ATOMS: atom_id res chain seq x y z
N GLY A 1 6.37 1.79 12.37
CA GLY A 1 7.25 1.72 13.56
C GLY A 1 6.62 0.80 14.57
N LYS A 2 7.39 -0.10 15.19
CA LYS A 2 6.89 -0.93 16.31
C LYS A 2 6.59 -0.02 17.49
N ARG A 3 5.54 -0.32 18.25
CA ARG A 3 5.16 0.52 19.39
C ARG A 3 6.09 0.21 20.56
N LEU A 4 6.36 1.19 21.41
CA LEU A 4 7.21 1.00 22.61
C LEU A 4 6.69 -0.13 23.53
N ILE A 5 5.37 -0.35 23.52
CA ILE A 5 4.72 -1.48 24.23
C ILE A 5 5.19 -2.85 23.72
N ASP A 6 5.47 -2.98 22.43
CA ASP A 6 5.95 -4.23 21.81
C ASP A 6 7.41 -4.51 22.21
N ALA A 7 8.15 -3.45 22.58
CA ALA A 7 9.49 -3.52 23.15
C ALA A 7 9.47 -3.65 24.69
N LYS A 8 8.35 -4.08 25.30
CA LYS A 8 8.18 -4.18 26.76
C LYS A 8 8.51 -2.88 27.50
N ASN A 9 8.24 -1.73 26.87
CA ASN A 9 8.60 -0.40 27.36
C ASN A 9 10.11 -0.16 27.57
N ASN A 10 10.96 -0.95 26.92
CA ASN A 10 12.41 -0.76 26.93
C ASN A 10 12.83 0.17 25.78
N LEU A 11 13.35 1.34 26.13
CA LEU A 11 13.78 2.37 25.18
C LEU A 11 14.98 1.94 24.32
N GLU A 12 15.91 1.19 24.89
CA GLU A 12 17.11 0.71 24.21
C GLU A 12 16.76 -0.35 23.15
N THR A 13 15.91 -1.30 23.52
CA THR A 13 15.38 -2.31 22.60
C THR A 13 14.56 -1.66 21.48
N HIS A 14 13.75 -0.65 21.80
CA HIS A 14 13.01 0.12 20.80
C HIS A 14 13.96 0.85 19.84
N ALA A 15 15.00 1.51 20.35
CA ALA A 15 15.99 2.20 19.54
C ALA A 15 16.74 1.24 18.59
N ILE A 16 17.13 0.06 19.07
CA ILE A 16 17.77 -0.98 18.26
C ILE A 16 16.84 -1.42 17.11
N ILE A 17 15.58 -1.72 17.41
CA ILE A 17 14.59 -2.13 16.40
C ILE A 17 14.39 -1.03 15.35
N CYS A 18 14.25 0.22 15.80
CA CYS A 18 14.13 1.38 14.92
C CYS A 18 15.35 1.56 14.01
N GLY A 19 16.56 1.31 14.53
CA GLY A 19 17.79 1.36 13.73
C GLY A 19 17.87 0.29 12.64
N GLN A 20 17.14 -0.82 12.77
CA GLN A 20 17.16 -1.93 11.82
C GLN A 20 16.09 -1.82 10.71
N LEU A 21 15.27 -0.76 10.71
CA LEU A 21 14.16 -0.62 9.75
C LEU A 21 14.63 -0.52 8.30
N ASN A 22 15.77 0.16 8.06
CA ASN A 22 16.33 0.32 6.72
C ASN A 22 16.89 -1.00 6.18
N GLU A 23 17.66 -1.72 6.99
CA GLU A 23 18.13 -3.08 6.67
C GLU A 23 16.97 -4.02 6.36
N ALA A 24 15.92 -4.02 7.20
CA ALA A 24 14.74 -4.84 6.96
C ALA A 24 14.05 -4.49 5.63
N LEU A 25 13.97 -3.20 5.26
CA LEU A 25 13.44 -2.79 3.97
C LEU A 25 14.33 -3.25 2.81
N ASN A 26 15.65 -3.21 2.97
CA ASN A 26 16.57 -3.69 1.94
C ASN A 26 16.45 -5.21 1.71
N CYS A 27 16.15 -5.99 2.74
CA CYS A 27 15.94 -7.44 2.61
C CYS A 27 14.76 -7.82 1.69
N ILE A 28 13.74 -6.96 1.57
CA ILE A 28 12.57 -7.20 0.71
C ILE A 28 12.55 -6.31 -0.54
N SER A 29 13.65 -5.57 -0.78
CA SER A 29 13.67 -4.52 -1.79
C SER A 29 13.52 -5.01 -3.24
N GLU A 30 13.95 -6.23 -3.53
CA GLU A 30 13.82 -6.86 -4.84
C GLU A 30 12.36 -7.14 -5.20
N GLU A 31 11.52 -7.45 -4.22
CA GLU A 31 10.10 -7.78 -4.42
C GLU A 31 9.22 -6.52 -4.55
N LEU A 32 9.62 -5.40 -3.91
CA LEU A 32 8.82 -4.16 -3.86
C LEU A 32 8.90 -3.32 -5.14
N GLY A 33 9.99 -3.45 -5.91
CA GLY A 33 10.33 -2.53 -6.99
C GLY A 33 10.78 -1.14 -6.49
N SER A 34 11.39 -0.37 -7.39
CA SER A 34 12.09 0.89 -7.05
C SER A 34 11.19 1.96 -6.43
N ASN A 35 10.00 2.17 -6.99
CA ASN A 35 9.08 3.23 -6.57
C ASN A 35 8.52 3.01 -5.15
N LEU A 36 8.10 1.78 -4.84
CA LEU A 36 7.58 1.46 -3.51
C LEU A 36 8.70 1.44 -2.48
N ARG A 37 9.86 0.87 -2.81
CA ARG A 37 11.04 0.88 -1.93
C ARG A 37 11.42 2.30 -1.50
N GLU A 38 11.56 3.23 -2.44
CA GLU A 38 11.93 4.62 -2.10
C GLU A 38 10.91 5.26 -1.16
N SER A 39 9.63 5.02 -1.43
CA SER A 39 8.53 5.54 -0.62
C SER A 39 8.49 4.94 0.79
N MET A 40 8.73 3.64 0.90
CA MET A 40 8.84 2.95 2.20
C MET A 40 10.05 3.41 3.00
N GLY A 41 11.15 3.77 2.34
CA GLY A 41 12.31 4.38 3.01
C GLY A 41 11.93 5.68 3.71
N LYS A 42 11.15 6.54 3.05
CA LYS A 42 10.64 7.79 3.65
C LYS A 42 9.66 7.51 4.78
N VAL A 43 8.75 6.53 4.64
CA VAL A 43 7.79 6.14 5.69
C VAL A 43 8.47 5.60 6.95
N LEU A 44 9.55 4.83 6.78
CA LEU A 44 10.28 4.20 7.87
C LEU A 44 11.35 5.11 8.50
N SER A 45 11.47 6.35 8.02
CA SER A 45 12.42 7.34 8.55
C SER A 45 12.21 7.59 10.05
N LEU A 46 13.33 7.67 10.77
CA LEU A 46 13.37 8.13 12.16
C LEU A 46 13.07 9.63 12.26
N ASP A 47 13.44 10.39 11.21
CA ASP A 47 13.07 11.78 11.07
C ASP A 47 11.61 11.89 10.61
N VAL A 48 10.79 12.51 11.46
CA VAL A 48 9.35 12.68 11.26
C VAL A 48 9.04 13.63 10.12
N GLU A 49 9.87 14.64 9.90
CA GLU A 49 9.63 15.70 8.89
C GLU A 49 9.79 15.17 7.46
N VAL A 50 10.55 14.09 7.29
CA VAL A 50 10.75 13.41 6.00
C VAL A 50 9.60 12.44 5.68
N ARG A 51 8.80 12.05 6.68
CA ARG A 51 7.73 11.06 6.48
C ARG A 51 6.57 11.67 5.69
N PRO A 52 6.13 11.03 4.60
CA PRO A 52 4.99 11.52 3.85
C PRO A 52 3.70 11.38 4.67
N THR A 53 2.77 12.31 4.44
CA THR A 53 1.40 12.13 4.91
C THR A 53 0.74 10.96 4.16
N VAL A 54 -0.30 10.38 4.75
CA VAL A 54 -1.07 9.30 4.11
C VAL A 54 -1.63 9.74 2.75
N GLN A 55 -2.06 11.00 2.64
CA GLN A 55 -2.56 11.58 1.39
C GLN A 55 -1.47 11.59 0.31
N LEU A 56 -0.24 11.99 0.63
CA LEU A 56 0.87 12.00 -0.32
C LEU A 56 1.32 10.57 -0.68
N LEU A 57 1.29 9.65 0.28
CA LEU A 57 1.60 8.24 0.04
C LEU A 57 0.61 7.59 -0.94
N ALA A 58 -0.68 7.90 -0.81
CA ALA A 58 -1.72 7.36 -1.69
C ALA A 58 -1.57 7.79 -3.16
N LEU A 59 -0.84 8.88 -3.44
CA LEU A 59 -0.60 9.38 -4.80
C LEU A 59 0.56 8.68 -5.52
N ILE A 60 1.27 7.76 -4.85
CA ILE A 60 2.36 7.02 -5.48
C ILE A 60 1.76 6.06 -6.51
N LYS A 61 2.21 6.17 -7.76
CA LYS A 61 1.79 5.35 -8.92
C LYS A 61 1.93 3.83 -8.74
N HIS A 62 2.53 3.38 -7.65
CA HIS A 62 2.56 1.97 -7.28
C HIS A 62 1.18 1.44 -6.87
N PHE A 63 0.30 2.31 -6.36
CA PHE A 63 -1.04 1.93 -5.92
C PHE A 63 -2.10 2.06 -7.04
N ASP A 64 -1.70 2.45 -8.25
CA ASP A 64 -2.54 2.54 -9.45
C ASP A 64 -2.66 1.16 -10.12
N ASP A 65 -2.98 0.12 -9.35
CA ASP A 65 -3.23 -1.22 -9.87
C ASP A 65 -4.67 -1.31 -10.44
N PRO A 66 -4.85 -1.57 -11.76
CA PRO A 66 -6.16 -1.75 -12.37
C PRO A 66 -6.98 -2.87 -11.72
N ALA A 67 -6.33 -3.94 -11.25
CA ALA A 67 -6.99 -5.05 -10.58
C ALA A 67 -7.60 -4.61 -9.24
N LEU A 68 -6.79 -3.96 -8.41
CA LEU A 68 -7.23 -3.37 -7.15
C LEU A 68 -8.35 -2.32 -7.35
N SER A 69 -8.24 -1.48 -8.38
CA SER A 69 -9.26 -0.48 -8.71
C SER A 69 -10.59 -1.12 -9.11
N ALA A 70 -10.54 -2.17 -9.93
CA ALA A 70 -11.73 -2.92 -10.33
C ALA A 70 -12.38 -3.62 -9.12
N LEU A 71 -11.59 -4.20 -8.22
CA LEU A 71 -12.09 -4.83 -6.99
C LEU A 71 -12.76 -3.83 -6.05
N ARG A 72 -12.20 -2.63 -5.86
CA ARG A 72 -12.88 -1.58 -5.07
C ARG A 72 -14.22 -1.18 -5.68
N GLN A 73 -14.27 -1.01 -7.00
CA GLN A 73 -15.53 -0.71 -7.70
C GLN A 73 -16.54 -1.87 -7.61
N LEU A 74 -16.07 -3.12 -7.53
CA LEU A 74 -16.92 -4.29 -7.34
C LEU A 74 -17.66 -4.25 -5.99
N ASP A 75 -16.99 -3.80 -4.92
CA ASP A 75 -17.64 -3.66 -3.60
C ASP A 75 -18.83 -2.67 -3.65
N ASP A 76 -18.65 -1.57 -4.38
CA ASP A 76 -19.65 -0.51 -4.51
C ASP A 76 -20.71 -0.79 -5.59
N ILE A 77 -20.49 -1.75 -6.49
CA ILE A 77 -21.36 -1.95 -7.67
C ILE A 77 -22.81 -2.26 -7.30
N SER A 78 -23.02 -2.89 -6.13
CA SER A 78 -24.36 -3.20 -5.61
C SER A 78 -25.21 -1.93 -5.39
N GLN A 79 -24.55 -0.83 -5.01
CA GLN A 79 -25.15 0.47 -4.72
C GLN A 79 -25.37 1.33 -5.97
N VAL A 80 -24.83 0.92 -7.13
CA VAL A 80 -24.99 1.66 -8.40
C VAL A 80 -26.39 1.40 -8.96
N PHE A 81 -27.23 2.44 -9.08
CA PHE A 81 -28.60 2.28 -9.58
C PHE A 81 -28.71 2.26 -11.11
N ASP A 82 -27.76 2.89 -11.81
CA ASP A 82 -27.76 2.96 -13.28
C ASP A 82 -27.36 1.60 -13.90
N PRO A 83 -28.26 0.91 -14.61
CA PRO A 83 -27.97 -0.37 -15.25
C PRO A 83 -26.87 -0.27 -16.31
N SER A 84 -26.71 0.88 -16.97
CA SER A 84 -25.68 1.08 -17.99
C SER A 84 -24.27 1.09 -17.39
N GLN A 85 -24.12 1.75 -16.23
CA GLN A 85 -22.86 1.75 -15.47
C GLN A 85 -22.53 0.35 -14.93
N LYS A 86 -23.53 -0.38 -14.42
CA LYS A 86 -23.37 -1.79 -14.00
C LYS A 86 -22.91 -2.67 -15.17
N SER A 87 -23.55 -2.54 -16.32
CA SER A 87 -23.22 -3.33 -17.51
C SER A 87 -21.82 -3.00 -18.03
N HIS A 88 -21.43 -1.73 -18.06
CA HIS A 88 -20.10 -1.31 -18.47
C HIS A 88 -19.03 -1.86 -17.52
N PHE A 89 -19.21 -1.70 -16.21
CA PHE A 89 -18.26 -2.21 -15.23
C PHE A 89 -18.08 -3.73 -15.34
N LEU A 90 -19.18 -4.51 -15.33
CA LEU A 90 -19.11 -5.97 -15.39
C LEU A 90 -18.57 -6.47 -16.74
N GLY A 91 -19.01 -5.86 -17.85
CA GLY A 91 -18.70 -6.32 -19.20
C GLY A 91 -17.37 -5.82 -19.76
N GLN A 92 -16.78 -4.76 -19.19
CA GLN A 92 -15.51 -4.21 -19.66
C GLN A 92 -14.48 -4.11 -18.54
N THR A 93 -14.76 -3.31 -17.51
CA THR A 93 -13.77 -3.00 -16.47
C THR A 93 -13.34 -4.25 -15.71
N LEU A 94 -14.27 -4.99 -15.10
CA LEU A 94 -13.98 -6.21 -14.36
C LEU A 94 -13.41 -7.29 -15.28
N LEU A 95 -14.03 -7.49 -16.45
CA LEU A 95 -13.58 -8.48 -17.44
C LEU A 95 -12.11 -8.27 -17.84
N SER A 96 -11.69 -7.02 -18.02
CA SER A 96 -10.31 -6.67 -18.38
C SER A 96 -9.31 -6.86 -17.23
N ALA A 97 -9.78 -6.78 -15.98
CA ALA A 97 -8.96 -6.91 -14.78
C ALA A 97 -8.84 -8.36 -14.29
N LEU A 98 -9.81 -9.24 -14.58
CA LEU A 98 -9.81 -10.64 -14.15
C LEU A 98 -8.49 -11.40 -14.40
N PRO A 99 -7.82 -11.28 -15.56
CA PRO A 99 -6.60 -12.05 -15.84
C PRO A 99 -5.39 -11.69 -14.96
N VAL A 100 -5.42 -10.52 -14.32
CA VAL A 100 -4.29 -10.02 -13.49
C VAL A 100 -4.60 -10.09 -11.99
N ILE A 101 -5.80 -10.53 -11.61
CA ILE A 101 -6.14 -10.80 -10.20
C ILE A 101 -5.49 -12.14 -9.81
N PRO A 102 -4.66 -12.18 -8.74
CA PRO A 102 -4.09 -13.42 -8.25
C PRO A 102 -5.16 -14.42 -7.81
N GLU A 103 -4.92 -15.72 -8.03
CA GLU A 103 -5.76 -16.82 -7.50
C GLU A 103 -5.65 -16.96 -5.98
#